data_AF-A0A7W0N5Q9-F1
#
_entry.id   AF-A0A7W0N5Q9-F1
#
_cell.length_a   1.000
_cell.length_b   1.000
_cell.length_c   1.000
_cell.angle_alpha   90.00
_cell.angle_beta   90.00
_cell.angle_gamma   90.00
#
_symmetry.space_group_name_H-M   'P 1'
#
loop_
_entity.id
_entity.type
_entity.pdbx_description
1 polymer ?
#
loop_
_entity_poly.entity_id
_entity_poly.type
_entity_poly.pdbx_seq_one_letter_code
_entity_poly.pdbx_strand_id
1 'polypeptide(L)'
;VYAGAVMVMFLFVIAYLGGRADAPWAGGSPILQTAAVVAAVALLVEVVVVLGLAWGDDLKDPAEVSDAFGSPAAIGELFLTDHLLAFEITSIVLLVAAIGGVVLGTTHERTEVAGGGDARPLQRESGERRP
;
A
#
# COMPACT_ATOMS: atom_id res chain seq x y z
N VAL A 1 -9.40 -12.46 1.38
CA VAL A 1 -8.79 -11.25 0.78
C VAL A 1 -7.46 -10.89 1.43
N TYR A 2 -7.40 -10.66 2.75
CA TYR A 2 -6.17 -10.26 3.43
C TYR A 2 -4.99 -11.22 3.21
N ALA A 3 -5.16 -12.50 3.56
CA ALA A 3 -4.09 -13.49 3.39
C ALA A 3 -3.83 -13.86 1.91
N GLY A 4 -4.86 -13.86 1.06
CA GLY A 4 -4.74 -14.39 -0.32
C GLY A 4 -4.34 -13.36 -1.37
N ALA A 5 -4.77 -12.11 -1.26
CA ALA A 5 -4.49 -11.06 -2.25
C ALA A 5 -3.48 -10.06 -1.71
N VAL A 6 -3.80 -9.43 -0.58
CA VAL A 6 -2.99 -8.33 -0.01
C VAL A 6 -1.63 -8.85 0.45
N MET A 7 -1.61 -9.89 1.29
CA MET A 7 -0.35 -10.47 1.77
C MET A 7 0.51 -10.98 0.62
N VAL A 8 -0.08 -11.70 -0.34
CA VAL A 8 0.66 -12.25 -1.50
C VAL A 8 1.23 -11.12 -2.38
N MET A 9 0.50 -10.03 -2.61
CA MET A 9 1.01 -8.86 -3.31
C MET A 9 2.23 -8.26 -2.59
N PHE A 10 2.15 -8.08 -1.26
CA PHE A 10 3.29 -7.59 -0.47
C PHE A 10 4.47 -8.55 -0.52
N LEU A 11 4.24 -9.85 -0.37
CA LEU A 11 5.29 -10.87 -0.46
C LEU A 11 6.00 -10.84 -1.82
N PHE A 12 5.25 -10.67 -2.91
CA PHE A 12 5.83 -10.49 -4.24
C PHE A 12 6.68 -9.22 -4.34
N VAL A 13 6.18 -8.09 -3.82
CA VAL A 13 6.91 -6.82 -3.80
C VAL A 13 8.21 -6.93 -3.01
N ILE A 14 8.21 -7.48 -1.80
CA ILE A 14 9.44 -7.61 -1.00
C ILE A 14 10.42 -8.62 -1.63
N ALA A 15 9.91 -9.70 -2.24
CA ALA A 15 10.75 -10.67 -2.95
C ALA A 15 11.42 -10.04 -4.17
N TYR A 16 10.69 -9.23 -4.94
CA TYR A 16 11.25 -8.46 -6.04
C TYR A 16 12.21 -7.36 -5.56
N LEU A 17 11.93 -6.75 -4.40
CA LEU A 17 12.77 -5.68 -3.86
C LEU A 17 14.10 -6.21 -3.29
N GLY A 18 14.13 -7.45 -2.78
CA GLY A 18 15.33 -8.23 -2.45
C GLY A 18 16.43 -7.48 -1.69
N GLY A 19 16.43 -7.55 -0.36
CA GLY A 19 17.57 -7.13 0.50
C GLY A 19 17.91 -5.63 0.52
N ARG A 20 17.35 -4.81 -0.37
CA ARG A 20 17.59 -3.34 -0.41
C ARG A 20 16.95 -2.56 0.74
N ALA A 21 16.33 -3.26 1.69
CA ALA A 21 15.74 -2.71 2.90
C ALA A 21 16.49 -3.18 4.16
N ASP A 22 17.77 -3.54 4.04
CA ASP A 22 18.62 -3.77 5.21
C ASP A 22 18.56 -2.54 6.13
N ALA A 23 18.19 -2.83 7.38
CA ALA A 23 17.60 -1.95 8.39
C ALA A 23 17.92 -0.44 8.24
N PRO A 24 16.97 0.38 7.72
CA PRO A 24 17.05 1.84 7.82
C PRO A 24 17.12 2.33 9.28
N TRP A 25 16.82 1.44 10.23
CA TRP A 25 16.67 1.70 11.65
C TRP A 25 17.88 1.27 12.50
N ALA A 26 18.94 0.73 11.90
CA ALA A 26 20.19 0.44 12.59
C ALA A 26 20.89 1.78 12.95
N GLY A 27 20.45 2.41 14.04
CA GLY A 27 20.99 3.69 14.54
C GLY A 27 19.96 4.74 14.96
N GLY A 28 18.67 4.40 15.09
CA GLY A 28 17.66 5.33 15.61
C GLY A 28 18.04 5.90 17.01
N SER A 29 17.76 7.18 17.25
CA SER A 29 18.06 7.83 18.54
C SER A 29 17.41 7.05 19.69
N PRO A 30 18.14 6.73 20.78
CA PRO A 30 17.60 6.02 21.94
C PRO A 30 16.32 6.63 22.49
N ILE A 31 16.19 7.96 22.38
CA ILE A 31 15.00 8.72 22.81
C ILE A 31 13.77 8.31 21.98
N LEU A 32 13.91 8.19 20.65
CA LEU A 32 12.81 7.76 19.78
C LEU A 32 12.39 6.32 20.08
N GLN A 33 13.35 5.43 20.36
CA GLN A 33 13.03 4.06 20.74
C GLN A 33 12.28 4.00 22.07
N THR A 34 12.73 4.75 23.08
CA THR A 34 12.01 4.84 24.35
C THR A 34 10.62 5.47 24.19
N ALA A 35 10.49 6.53 23.38
CA ALA A 35 9.21 7.17 23.12
C ALA A 35 8.23 6.24 22.40
N ALA A 36 8.69 5.46 21.42
CA ALA A 36 7.86 4.49 20.71
C ALA A 36 7.36 3.37 21.65
N VAL A 37 8.23 2.86 22.53
CA VAL A 37 7.84 1.86 23.54
C VAL A 37 6.84 2.45 24.52
N VAL A 38 7.09 3.65 25.04
CA VAL A 38 6.16 4.33 25.96
C VAL A 38 4.82 4.57 25.29
N ALA A 39 4.79 5.02 24.03
CA ALA A 39 3.56 5.22 23.27
C ALA A 39 2.80 3.90 23.05
N ALA A 40 3.51 2.82 22.68
CA ALA A 40 2.89 1.50 22.51
C ALA A 40 2.28 0.98 23.81
N VAL A 41 2.99 1.13 24.94
CA VAL A 41 2.48 0.75 26.27
C VAL A 41 1.31 1.64 26.67
N ALA A 42 1.37 2.94 26.44
CA ALA A 42 0.27 3.85 26.74
C ALA A 42 -1.00 3.49 25.95
N LEU A 43 -0.88 3.23 24.65
CA LEU A 43 -2.00 2.77 23.81
C LEU A 43 -2.55 1.42 24.30
N LEU A 44 -1.68 0.48 24.68
CA LEU A 44 -2.12 -0.81 25.22
C LEU A 44 -2.89 -0.62 26.53
N VAL A 45 -2.37 0.21 27.45
CA VAL A 45 -3.03 0.55 28.71
C VAL A 45 -4.38 1.22 28.45
N GLU A 46 -4.45 2.16 27.51
CA GLU A 46 -5.70 2.82 27.13
C GLU A 46 -6.74 1.81 26.63
N VAL A 47 -6.36 0.90 25.73
CA VAL A 47 -7.27 -0.17 25.26
C VAL A 47 -7.74 -1.03 26.42
N VAL A 48 -6.85 -1.46 27.32
CA VAL A 48 -7.20 -2.28 28.48
C VAL A 48 -8.12 -1.54 29.44
N VAL A 49 -7.87 -0.26 29.70
CA VAL A 49 -8.70 0.58 30.58
C VAL A 49 -10.07 0.79 29.95
N VAL A 50 -10.16 1.13 28.66
CA VAL A 50 -11.44 1.30 27.96
C VAL A 50 -12.24 0.01 27.98
N LEU A 51 -11.61 -1.13 27.69
CA LEU A 51 -12.28 -2.43 27.77
C LEU A 51 -12.74 -2.76 29.20
N GLY A 52 -11.89 -2.51 30.20
CA GLY A 52 -12.23 -2.74 31.60
C GLY A 52 -13.35 -1.84 32.13
N LEU A 53 -13.43 -0.58 31.66
CA LEU A 53 -14.53 0.34 31.97
C LEU A 53 -15.81 -0.04 31.22
N ALA A 54 -15.69 -0.53 29.99
CA ALA A 54 -16.81 -1.02 29.18
C ALA A 54 -17.35 -2.38 29.64
N TRP A 55 -16.65 -3.09 30.52
CA TRP A 55 -17.08 -4.37 31.10
C TRP A 55 -18.16 -4.24 32.21
N GLY A 56 -18.69 -3.05 32.48
CA GLY A 56 -19.81 -2.83 33.40
C GLY A 56 -21.18 -3.29 32.86
N ASP A 57 -22.02 -3.77 33.78
CA ASP A 57 -23.44 -4.24 33.76
C ASP A 57 -24.10 -4.90 32.53
N ASP A 58 -23.67 -4.66 31.29
CA ASP A 58 -24.37 -5.11 30.07
C ASP A 58 -23.84 -6.42 29.44
N LEU A 59 -22.84 -7.07 30.03
CA LEU A 59 -22.25 -8.33 29.52
C LEU A 59 -22.80 -9.60 30.18
N LYS A 60 -23.78 -9.48 31.08
CA LYS A 60 -24.31 -10.62 31.85
C LYS A 60 -25.28 -11.48 31.05
N ASP A 61 -25.95 -10.90 30.06
CA ASP A 61 -26.86 -11.63 29.19
C ASP A 61 -26.20 -11.92 27.83
N PRO A 62 -26.07 -13.19 27.44
CA PRO A 62 -25.61 -13.53 26.10
C PRO A 62 -26.61 -13.00 25.08
N ALA A 63 -26.12 -12.28 24.06
CA ALA A 63 -26.95 -11.81 22.97
C ALA A 63 -27.62 -13.01 22.27
N GLU A 64 -28.94 -12.97 22.13
CA GLU A 64 -29.67 -13.93 21.30
C GLU A 64 -29.37 -13.61 19.83
N VAL A 65 -28.46 -14.38 19.24
CA VAL A 65 -28.03 -14.23 17.85
C VAL A 65 -28.64 -15.36 17.03
N SER A 66 -29.33 -15.03 15.93
CA SER A 66 -29.89 -16.04 15.03
C SER A 66 -28.80 -16.70 14.19
N ASP A 67 -29.05 -17.92 13.72
CA ASP A 67 -28.13 -18.65 12.82
C ASP A 67 -27.87 -17.91 11.48
N ALA A 68 -28.75 -16.96 11.12
CA ALA A 68 -28.61 -16.15 9.92
C ALA A 68 -27.73 -14.89 10.12
N PHE A 69 -27.33 -14.60 11.35
CA PHE A 69 -26.52 -13.44 11.68
C PHE A 69 -25.15 -13.50 10.99
N GLY A 70 -24.77 -12.42 10.32
CA GLY A 70 -23.52 -12.34 9.58
C GLY A 70 -23.49 -13.15 8.27
N SER A 71 -24.62 -13.73 7.84
CA SER A 71 -24.69 -14.39 6.54
C SER A 71 -24.41 -13.40 5.39
N PRO A 72 -23.76 -13.83 4.29
CA PRO A 72 -23.48 -12.93 3.16
C PRO A 72 -24.72 -12.27 2.57
N ALA A 73 -25.85 -12.97 2.57
CA ALA A 73 -27.13 -12.44 2.11
C ALA A 73 -27.63 -11.30 3.01
N ALA A 74 -27.62 -11.49 4.33
CA ALA A 74 -28.04 -10.46 5.29
C ALA A 74 -27.14 -9.22 5.26
N ILE A 75 -25.82 -9.41 5.16
CA ILE A 75 -24.85 -8.31 5.04
C ILE A 75 -24.99 -7.59 3.69
N GLY A 76 -25.21 -8.35 2.60
CA GLY A 76 -25.45 -7.79 1.28
C GLY A 76 -26.69 -6.91 1.23
N GLU A 77 -27.79 -7.35 1.83
CA GLU A 77 -29.02 -6.56 1.95
C GLU A 77 -28.75 -5.24 2.67
N LEU A 78 -28.06 -5.28 3.82
CA LEU A 78 -27.74 -4.07 4.60
C LEU A 78 -26.87 -3.08 3.81
N PHE A 79 -25.90 -3.57 3.03
CA PHE A 79 -25.07 -2.73 2.17
C PHE A 79 -25.82 -2.13 0.98
N LEU A 80 -26.82 -2.82 0.44
CA LEU A 80 -27.57 -2.36 -0.73
C LEU A 80 -28.81 -1.54 -0.37
N THR A 81 -29.21 -1.53 0.90
CA THR A 81 -30.37 -0.77 1.39
C THR A 81 -29.92 0.39 2.28
N ASP A 82 -29.58 0.10 3.53
CA ASP A 82 -29.30 1.11 4.56
C ASP A 82 -27.93 1.78 4.36
N HIS A 83 -26.95 1.05 3.83
CA HIS A 83 -25.55 1.49 3.72
C HIS A 83 -25.09 1.66 2.27
N LEU A 84 -26.03 1.91 1.36
CA LEU A 84 -25.78 2.03 -0.09
C LEU A 84 -24.68 3.06 -0.40
N LEU A 85 -24.70 4.21 0.27
CA LEU A 85 -23.72 5.26 0.02
C LEU A 85 -22.30 4.83 0.43
N ALA A 86 -22.14 4.11 1.54
CA ALA A 86 -20.84 3.60 1.98
C ALA A 86 -20.31 2.53 1.02
N PHE A 87 -21.21 1.66 0.52
CA PHE A 87 -20.88 0.67 -0.51
C PHE A 87 -20.43 1.34 -1.82
N GLU A 88 -21.16 2.35 -2.29
CA GLU A 88 -20.85 3.12 -3.52
C GLU A 88 -19.47 3.78 -3.42
N ILE A 89 -19.18 4.47 -2.31
CA ILE A 89 -17.87 5.09 -2.08
C ILE A 89 -16.76 4.05 -2.13
N THR A 90 -16.96 2.90 -1.49
CA THR A 90 -15.96 1.81 -1.50
C THR A 90 -15.74 1.28 -2.92
N SER A 91 -16.80 1.13 -3.71
CA SER A 91 -16.71 0.76 -5.14
C SER A 91 -15.87 1.74 -5.94
N ILE A 92 -16.11 3.05 -5.77
CA ILE A 92 -15.32 4.11 -6.42
C ILE A 92 -13.85 4.04 -5.97
N VAL A 93 -13.58 3.85 -4.68
CA VAL A 93 -12.21 3.70 -4.16
C VAL A 93 -11.51 2.50 -4.79
N LEU A 94 -12.20 1.36 -4.94
CA LEU A 94 -11.64 0.17 -5.61
C LEU A 94 -11.38 0.42 -7.10
N LEU A 95 -12.28 1.11 -7.79
CA LEU A 95 -12.09 1.50 -9.19
C LEU A 95 -10.86 2.40 -9.35
N VAL A 96 -10.75 3.44 -8.51
CA VAL A 96 -9.60 4.35 -8.50
C VAL A 96 -8.30 3.60 -8.19
N ALA A 97 -8.32 2.66 -7.23
CA ALA A 97 -7.16 1.84 -6.91
C ALA A 97 -6.71 0.97 -8.09
N ALA A 98 -7.65 0.35 -8.81
CA ALA A 98 -7.35 -0.43 -10.01
C ALA A 98 -6.73 0.44 -11.11
N ILE A 99 -7.32 1.60 -11.40
CA ILE A 99 -6.78 2.57 -12.37
C ILE A 99 -5.38 3.03 -11.92
N GLY A 100 -5.22 3.40 -10.66
CA GLY A 100 -3.95 3.84 -10.09
C GLY A 100 -2.84 2.79 -10.21
N GLY A 101 -3.17 1.51 -9.96
CA GLY A 101 -2.24 0.40 -10.16
C GLY A 101 -1.79 0.24 -11.61
N VAL A 102 -2.72 0.37 -12.57
CA VAL A 102 -2.40 0.28 -14.01
C VAL A 102 -1.53 1.46 -14.45
N VAL A 103 -1.93 2.69 -14.14
CA VAL A 103 -1.21 3.91 -14.55
C VAL A 103 0.20 3.94 -13.97
N LEU A 104 0.37 3.54 -12.71
CA LEU A 104 1.69 3.47 -12.07
C LEU A 104 2.55 2.33 -12.63
N GLY A 105 1.94 1.22 -13.05
CA GLY A 105 2.63 0.07 -13.62
C GLY A 105 3.08 0.28 -15.07
N THR A 106 2.43 1.15 -15.83
CA THR A 106 2.83 1.46 -17.21
C THR A 106 4.05 2.39 -17.25
N THR A 107 5.25 1.81 -17.34
CA THR A 107 6.47 2.58 -17.64
C THR A 107 6.57 2.77 -19.14
N HIS A 108 6.58 4.02 -19.62
CA HIS A 108 6.95 4.31 -21.01
C HIS A 108 8.44 4.03 -21.16
N GLU A 109 8.79 2.92 -21.81
CA GLU A 109 10.10 2.78 -22.42
C GLU A 109 10.28 3.99 -23.35
N ARG A 110 11.11 4.95 -22.92
CA ARG A 110 11.66 5.91 -23.88
C ARG A 110 12.49 5.06 -24.82
N THR A 111 11.92 4.72 -25.97
CA THR A 111 12.68 4.36 -27.14
C THR A 111 13.55 5.58 -27.44
N GLU A 112 14.74 5.59 -26.86
CA GLU A 112 15.80 6.51 -27.20
C GLU A 112 16.20 6.16 -28.64
N VAL A 113 15.54 6.81 -29.59
CA VAL A 113 16.02 6.90 -30.97
C VAL A 113 17.24 7.82 -30.95
N ALA A 114 18.33 7.34 -30.35
CA ALA A 114 19.66 7.91 -30.49
C ALA A 114 20.45 6.99 -31.42
N GLY A 115 20.60 7.41 -32.68
CA GLY A 115 21.42 6.69 -33.64
C GLY A 115 21.03 6.93 -35.09
N GLY A 116 20.97 8.20 -35.51
CA GLY A 116 20.53 8.57 -36.86
C GLY A 116 21.28 9.78 -37.41
N GLY A 117 22.61 9.69 -37.48
CA GLY A 117 23.40 10.37 -38.50
C GLY A 117 23.59 11.89 -38.37
N ASP A 118 24.40 12.33 -37.40
CA ASP A 118 25.13 13.59 -37.55
C ASP A 118 26.52 13.31 -38.14
N ALA A 119 26.53 12.98 -39.43
CA ALA A 119 27.75 12.87 -40.22
C ALA A 119 28.22 14.29 -40.58
N ARG A 120 29.14 14.82 -39.77
CA ARG A 120 29.76 16.13 -39.99
C ARG A 120 30.41 16.24 -41.38
N PRO A 121 30.26 17.38 -42.10
CA PRO A 121 30.83 17.53 -43.43
C PRO A 121 32.33 17.77 -43.39
N LEU A 122 33.05 16.93 -44.14
CA LEU A 122 34.29 17.15 -44.89
C LEU A 122 35.10 18.38 -44.49
N GLN A 123 35.98 18.22 -43.50
CA GLN A 123 37.06 19.16 -43.25
C GLN A 123 38.16 18.90 -44.29
N ARG A 124 38.31 19.89 -45.18
CA ARG A 124 39.41 20.00 -46.15
C ARG A 124 40.74 20.00 -45.42
N GLU A 125 41.57 19.00 -45.67
CA GLU A 125 43.02 19.16 -45.57
C GLU A 125 43.57 19.38 -46.98
N SER A 126 43.67 20.67 -47.29
CA SER A 126 44.51 21.22 -48.33
C SER A 126 45.93 21.29 -47.81
N GLY A 127 46.86 20.70 -48.55
CA GLY A 127 48.25 21.11 -48.56
C GLY A 127 49.19 20.18 -47.81
N GLU A 128 49.89 19.33 -48.57
CA GLU A 128 51.33 19.55 -48.69
C GLU A 128 51.83 18.83 -49.95
N ARG A 129 52.02 19.61 -51.02
CA ARG A 129 52.96 19.26 -52.08
C ARG A 129 54.35 19.53 -51.54
N ARG A 130 55.32 18.65 -51.76
CA ARG A 130 56.63 18.93 -52.40
C ARG A 130 57.58 17.71 -52.31
N PRO A 131 58.66 17.71 -53.12
CA PRO A 131 58.99 16.66 -54.11
C PRO A 131 59.80 15.48 -53.57
#